data_AF-A0A1Y5IA88-F1
#
_entry.id   AF-A0A1Y5IA88-F1
#
_cell.length_a   1.000
_cell.length_b   1.000
_cell.length_c   1.000
_cell.angle_alpha   90.00
_cell.angle_beta   90.00
_cell.angle_gamma   90.00
#
_symmetry.space_group_name_H-M   'P 1'
#
loop_
_entity.id
_entity.type
_entity.pdbx_description
1 polymer ?
#
loop_
_entity_poly.entity_id
_entity_poly.type
_entity_poly.pdbx_seq_one_letter_code
_entity_poly.pdbx_strand_id
1 'polypeptide(L)'
;IDSYPTRHDVRDVYNAREWVEASLEESCAQVEVLVDKMLAGMKEMEALEEKYADIFPEQGNTDDGSEQDAVLTWKSEFVMEPGDVQEHPLNWKVSVEVKLSELQRVTGLSDEAIEYIKLLVDKRYNAKQDTLRIVCRRNNNREHNRQWCLKVLYDLIQEGNREYPSDSYSFTPDLGSSSA
;
A
#
# COMPACT_ATOMS: atom_id res chain seq x y z
N ILE A 1 14.96 7.21 -81.02
CA ILE A 1 13.99 8.08 -80.31
C ILE A 1 13.29 7.16 -79.33
N ASP A 2 13.58 7.36 -78.05
CA ASP A 2 13.21 6.45 -76.96
C ASP A 2 11.72 6.60 -76.63
N SER A 3 10.98 5.49 -76.62
CA SER A 3 9.58 5.45 -76.19
C SER A 3 9.53 5.16 -74.69
N TYR A 4 9.14 6.15 -73.90
CA TYR A 4 8.93 5.96 -72.45
C TYR A 4 7.72 5.04 -72.18
N PRO A 5 7.77 4.21 -71.12
CA PRO A 5 6.66 3.35 -70.75
C PRO A 5 5.56 4.17 -70.07
N THR A 6 4.32 4.03 -70.54
CA THR A 6 3.13 4.59 -69.90
C THR A 6 2.93 3.93 -68.53
N ARG A 7 3.21 4.68 -67.46
CA ARG A 7 2.88 4.29 -66.08
C ARG A 7 1.35 4.21 -65.93
N HIS A 8 0.81 3.00 -65.79
CA HIS A 8 -0.58 2.75 -65.39
C HIS A 8 -0.80 2.84 -63.88
N ASP A 9 -0.14 3.78 -63.21
CA ASP A 9 -0.18 3.92 -61.75
C ASP A 9 -0.18 5.39 -61.33
N VAL A 10 -0.90 6.23 -62.07
CA VAL A 10 -1.12 7.63 -61.73
C VAL A 10 -2.54 7.72 -61.19
N ARG A 11 -2.67 7.80 -59.86
CA ARG A 11 -3.91 8.26 -59.24
C ARG A 11 -4.23 9.64 -59.84
N ASP A 12 -5.40 9.77 -60.45
CA ASP A 12 -5.77 10.95 -61.22
C ASP A 12 -5.80 12.19 -60.32
N VAL A 13 -4.85 13.11 -60.52
CA VAL A 13 -4.64 14.31 -59.70
C VAL A 13 -5.80 15.32 -59.79
N TYR A 14 -6.68 15.17 -60.77
CA TYR A 14 -7.86 16.04 -60.98
C TYR A 14 -9.04 15.72 -60.05
N ASN A 15 -9.08 14.53 -59.43
CA ASN A 15 -10.15 14.13 -58.50
C ASN A 15 -9.70 14.10 -57.04
N ALA A 16 -8.59 14.74 -56.67
CA ALA A 16 -8.02 14.69 -55.31
C ALA A 16 -9.02 14.95 -54.18
N ARG A 17 -10.07 15.76 -54.43
CA ARG A 17 -11.16 16.02 -53.49
C ARG A 17 -12.00 14.78 -53.18
N GLU A 18 -12.41 14.01 -54.19
CA GLU A 18 -13.21 12.79 -54.01
C GLU A 18 -12.43 11.72 -53.24
N TRP A 19 -11.11 11.67 -53.42
CA TRP A 19 -10.23 10.75 -52.70
C TRP A 19 -10.06 11.13 -51.24
N VAL A 20 -9.97 12.43 -50.95
CA VAL A 20 -9.92 12.95 -49.57
C VAL A 20 -11.26 12.73 -48.87
N GLU A 21 -12.38 12.97 -49.56
CA GLU A 21 -13.73 12.71 -49.04
C GLU A 21 -13.93 11.20 -48.78
N ALA A 22 -13.57 10.32 -49.72
CA ALA A 22 -13.63 8.88 -49.52
C ALA A 22 -12.70 8.37 -48.40
N SER A 23 -11.47 8.88 -48.31
CA SER A 23 -10.54 8.53 -47.22
C SER A 23 -11.03 9.04 -45.86
N LEU A 24 -11.70 10.19 -45.84
CA LEU A 24 -12.29 10.76 -44.63
C LEU A 24 -13.49 9.93 -44.16
N GLU A 25 -14.36 9.52 -45.09
CA GLU A 25 -15.49 8.63 -44.79
C GLU A 25 -15.02 7.26 -44.29
N GLU A 26 -14.02 6.67 -44.93
CA GLU A 26 -13.39 5.43 -44.45
C GLU A 26 -12.77 5.58 -43.05
N SER A 27 -12.13 6.71 -42.79
CA SER A 27 -11.55 7.01 -41.47
C SER A 27 -12.63 7.24 -40.40
N CYS A 28 -13.72 7.93 -40.73
CA CYS A 28 -14.84 8.15 -39.82
C CYS A 28 -15.53 6.83 -39.47
N ALA A 29 -15.76 5.96 -40.46
CA ALA A 29 -16.33 4.63 -40.23
C ALA A 29 -15.44 3.75 -39.34
N GLN A 30 -14.11 3.83 -39.51
CA GLN A 30 -13.16 3.11 -38.64
C GLN A 30 -13.18 3.63 -37.19
N VAL A 31 -13.34 4.94 -37.00
CA VAL A 31 -13.45 5.55 -35.67
C VAL A 31 -14.76 5.14 -35.00
N GLU A 32 -15.88 5.11 -35.72
CA GLU A 32 -17.18 4.66 -35.17
C GLU A 32 -17.10 3.21 -34.67
N VAL A 33 -16.53 2.30 -35.46
CA VAL A 33 -16.35 0.90 -35.05
C VAL A 33 -15.44 0.77 -33.81
N LEU A 34 -14.40 1.61 -33.71
CA LEU A 34 -13.53 1.65 -32.54
C LEU A 34 -14.25 2.18 -31.29
N VAL A 35 -15.06 3.22 -31.44
CA VAL A 35 -15.87 3.81 -30.37
C VAL A 35 -16.90 2.80 -29.86
N ASP A 36 -17.59 2.10 -30.77
CA ASP A 36 -18.55 1.05 -30.40
C ASP A 36 -17.87 -0.10 -29.64
N LYS A 37 -16.67 -0.51 -30.08
CA LYS A 37 -15.89 -1.55 -29.40
C LYS A 37 -15.42 -1.09 -28.01
N MET A 38 -15.04 0.18 -27.86
CA MET A 38 -14.68 0.75 -26.56
C MET A 38 -15.87 0.83 -25.61
N LEU A 39 -17.04 1.28 -26.10
CA LEU A 39 -18.28 1.31 -25.32
C LEU A 39 -18.72 -0.09 -24.89
N ALA A 40 -18.57 -1.10 -25.75
CA ALA A 40 -18.83 -2.49 -25.39
C ALA A 40 -17.87 -2.98 -24.29
N GLY A 41 -16.57 -2.70 -24.43
CA GLY A 41 -15.56 -3.05 -23.42
C GLY A 41 -15.77 -2.35 -22.07
N MET A 42 -16.23 -1.09 -22.08
CA MET A 42 -16.56 -0.37 -20.85
C MET A 42 -17.78 -0.97 -20.14
N LYS A 43 -18.82 -1.36 -20.88
CA LYS A 43 -19.99 -2.04 -20.30
C LYS A 43 -19.64 -3.41 -19.70
N GLU A 44 -18.76 -4.15 -20.37
CA GLU A 44 -18.26 -5.43 -19.83
C GLU A 44 -17.41 -5.23 -18.56
N MET A 45 -16.61 -4.17 -18.52
CA MET A 45 -15.81 -3.80 -17.34
C MET A 45 -16.70 -3.38 -16.16
N GLU A 46 -17.71 -2.54 -16.41
CA GLU A 46 -18.67 -2.08 -15.40
C GLU A 46 -19.50 -3.25 -14.84
N ALA A 47 -19.95 -4.18 -15.68
CA ALA A 47 -20.65 -5.39 -15.24
C ALA A 47 -19.74 -6.35 -14.45
N LEU A 48 -18.44 -6.38 -14.74
CA LEU A 48 -17.45 -7.16 -13.99
C LEU A 48 -17.17 -6.52 -12.63
N GLU A 49 -17.07 -5.20 -12.59
CA GLU A 49 -16.88 -4.39 -11.39
C GLU A 49 -18.07 -4.55 -10.44
N GLU A 50 -19.31 -4.48 -10.94
CA GLU A 50 -20.52 -4.75 -10.16
C GLU A 50 -20.55 -6.19 -9.61
N LYS A 51 -20.13 -7.17 -10.41
CA LYS A 51 -20.11 -8.59 -10.00
C LYS A 51 -19.08 -8.89 -8.90
N TYR A 52 -18.00 -8.11 -8.83
CA TYR A 52 -16.91 -8.33 -7.89
C TYR A 52 -16.72 -7.20 -6.87
N ALA A 53 -17.66 -6.25 -6.79
CA ALA A 53 -17.67 -5.16 -5.81
C ALA A 53 -17.60 -5.66 -4.35
N ASP A 54 -18.17 -6.84 -4.07
CA ASP A 54 -18.11 -7.45 -2.73
C ASP A 54 -16.71 -8.01 -2.36
N ILE A 55 -15.85 -8.27 -3.35
CA ILE A 55 -14.52 -8.86 -3.14
C ILE A 55 -13.44 -7.77 -3.00
N PHE A 56 -13.63 -6.65 -3.70
CA PHE A 56 -12.71 -5.53 -3.68
C PHE A 56 -13.41 -4.34 -3.03
N PRO A 57 -13.15 -4.04 -1.74
CA PRO A 57 -13.61 -2.79 -1.17
C PRO A 57 -13.09 -1.66 -2.06
N GLU A 58 -13.97 -0.73 -2.45
CA GLU A 58 -13.57 0.44 -3.22
C GLU A 58 -12.31 1.02 -2.58
N GLN A 59 -11.26 1.20 -3.37
CA GLN A 59 -10.14 2.05 -2.99
C GLN A 59 -10.63 3.51 -3.02
N GLY A 60 -11.63 3.81 -2.19
CA GLY A 60 -12.04 5.15 -1.85
C GLY A 60 -10.83 5.80 -1.21
N ASN A 61 -10.33 6.82 -1.91
CA ASN A 61 -9.26 7.73 -1.53
C ASN A 61 -9.25 7.99 -0.01
N THR A 62 -8.51 7.18 0.75
CA THR A 62 -8.56 7.13 2.22
C THR A 62 -7.49 8.06 2.79
N ASP A 63 -7.41 9.30 2.29
CA ASP A 63 -6.27 10.19 2.54
C ASP A 63 -6.51 11.29 3.59
N ASP A 64 -7.53 11.21 4.45
CA ASP A 64 -7.65 12.29 5.47
C ASP A 64 -8.27 11.91 6.83
N GLY A 65 -8.67 10.65 7.04
CA GLY A 65 -9.34 10.23 8.28
C GLY A 65 -8.55 9.26 9.16
N SER A 66 -7.72 8.41 8.56
CA SER A 66 -7.13 7.24 9.24
C SER A 66 -5.77 7.52 9.90
N GLU A 67 -5.06 8.57 9.47
CA GLU A 67 -3.73 8.88 10.03
C GLU A 67 -3.79 9.35 11.49
N GLN A 68 -4.91 9.97 11.91
CA GLN A 68 -5.04 10.53 13.25
C GLN A 68 -5.20 9.45 14.34
N ASP A 69 -5.63 8.25 13.95
CA ASP A 69 -5.85 7.12 14.87
C ASP A 69 -4.80 6.00 14.73
N ALA A 70 -3.83 6.18 13.83
CA ALA A 70 -2.75 5.22 13.62
C ALA A 70 -1.69 5.32 14.74
N VAL A 71 -1.84 4.49 15.77
CA VAL A 71 -0.92 4.44 16.93
C VAL A 71 0.46 3.84 16.58
N LEU A 72 0.47 2.88 15.64
CA LEU A 72 1.64 2.08 15.29
C LEU A 72 1.99 2.29 13.81
N THR A 73 3.25 2.66 13.54
CA THR A 73 3.78 2.73 12.18
C THR A 73 4.67 1.53 11.91
N TRP A 74 4.29 0.69 10.94
CA TRP A 74 5.07 -0.47 10.52
C TRP A 74 5.97 -0.14 9.33
N LYS A 75 7.24 -0.57 9.41
CA LYS A 75 8.21 -0.48 8.31
C LYS A 75 8.77 -1.86 8.03
N SER A 76 8.60 -2.31 6.78
CA SER A 76 9.20 -3.53 6.24
C SER A 76 9.85 -3.21 4.90
N GLU A 77 11.03 -3.74 4.67
CA GLU A 77 11.75 -3.62 3.40
C GLU A 77 11.49 -4.88 2.57
N PHE A 78 11.21 -4.72 1.28
CA PHE A 78 11.10 -5.84 0.35
C PHE A 78 12.04 -5.59 -0.82
N VAL A 79 13.08 -6.39 -0.90
CA VAL A 79 14.07 -6.38 -1.97
C VAL A 79 13.67 -7.45 -2.96
N MET A 80 13.48 -7.02 -4.21
CA MET A 80 13.24 -7.90 -5.36
C MET A 80 14.56 -8.07 -6.10
N GLU A 81 15.05 -9.30 -6.17
CA GLU A 81 16.24 -9.62 -6.95
C GLU A 81 15.81 -10.26 -8.28
N PRO A 82 16.47 -9.98 -9.41
CA PRO A 82 16.18 -10.72 -10.64
C PRO A 82 16.72 -12.15 -10.50
N GLY A 83 15.84 -13.13 -10.30
CA GLY A 83 16.21 -14.54 -10.10
C GLY A 83 15.03 -15.44 -9.77
N ASP A 84 15.26 -16.75 -9.75
CA ASP A 84 14.23 -17.77 -9.46
C ASP A 84 14.00 -17.94 -7.94
N VAL A 85 15.04 -17.70 -7.12
CA VAL A 85 14.95 -17.75 -5.66
C VAL A 85 14.85 -16.33 -5.10
N GLN A 86 13.68 -15.98 -4.57
CA GLN A 86 13.36 -14.66 -4.02
C GLN A 86 13.51 -14.65 -2.48
N GLU A 87 14.70 -15.00 -1.98
CA GLU A 87 14.97 -15.03 -0.54
C GLU A 87 16.13 -14.09 -0.19
N HIS A 88 15.79 -12.85 0.18
CA HIS A 88 16.77 -11.85 0.56
C HIS A 88 16.70 -11.54 2.07
N PRO A 89 17.83 -11.55 2.81
CA PRO A 89 17.83 -11.37 4.27
C PRO A 89 17.25 -10.04 4.77
N LEU A 90 17.23 -8.98 3.95
CA LEU A 90 16.58 -7.72 4.34
C LEU A 90 15.05 -7.85 4.40
N ASN A 91 14.46 -8.84 3.71
CA ASN A 91 13.01 -9.05 3.68
C ASN A 91 12.47 -9.55 5.02
N TRP A 92 13.35 -10.05 5.89
CA TRP A 92 13.01 -10.54 7.22
C TRP A 92 12.92 -9.41 8.25
N LYS A 93 13.54 -8.26 7.96
CA LYS A 93 13.58 -7.11 8.88
C LYS A 93 12.20 -6.49 9.03
N VAL A 94 11.77 -6.37 10.28
CA VAL A 94 10.58 -5.62 10.66
C VAL A 94 10.96 -4.55 11.67
N SER A 95 10.46 -3.33 11.46
CA SER A 95 10.57 -2.22 12.41
C SER A 95 9.16 -1.71 12.73
N VAL A 96 8.88 -1.54 14.02
CA VAL A 96 7.69 -0.82 14.49
C VAL A 96 8.13 0.46 15.16
N GLU A 97 7.48 1.56 14.79
CA GLU A 97 7.66 2.88 15.38
C GLU A 97 6.36 3.27 16.10
N VAL A 98 6.50 3.75 17.34
CA VAL A 98 5.38 4.10 18.22
C VAL A 98 5.67 5.45 18.84
N LYS A 99 4.71 6.38 18.82
CA LYS A 99 4.82 7.64 19.57
C LYS A 99 4.40 7.39 21.02
N LEU A 100 5.20 7.79 22.00
CA LEU A 100 4.86 7.54 23.41
C LEU A 100 3.66 8.36 23.86
N SER A 101 3.50 9.59 23.36
CA SER A 101 2.30 10.41 23.61
C SER A 101 1.01 9.72 23.15
N GLU A 102 1.04 9.07 21.98
CA GLU A 102 -0.09 8.32 21.43
C GLU A 102 -0.35 7.05 22.24
N LEU A 103 0.73 6.36 22.63
CA LEU A 103 0.64 5.17 23.47
C LEU A 103 -0.01 5.50 24.82
N GLN A 104 0.37 6.61 25.44
CA GLN A 104 -0.21 7.09 26.69
C GLN A 104 -1.70 7.40 26.54
N ARG A 105 -2.11 8.09 25.46
CA ARG A 105 -3.51 8.39 25.16
C ARG A 105 -4.38 7.13 25.06
N VAL A 106 -3.85 6.08 24.43
CA VAL A 106 -4.59 4.85 24.15
C VAL A 106 -4.62 3.90 25.35
N THR A 107 -3.51 3.75 26.05
CA THR A 107 -3.38 2.79 27.15
C THR A 107 -3.75 3.37 28.51
N GLY A 108 -3.75 4.70 28.66
CA GLY A 108 -4.00 5.38 29.93
C GLY A 108 -2.86 5.25 30.94
N LEU A 109 -1.63 5.06 30.46
CA LEU A 109 -0.42 5.02 31.29
C LEU A 109 -0.18 6.35 32.02
N SER A 110 0.37 6.28 33.24
CA SER A 110 0.80 7.47 33.99
C SER A 110 2.01 8.16 33.33
N ASP A 111 2.19 9.45 33.61
CA ASP A 111 3.38 10.20 33.16
C ASP A 111 4.67 9.56 33.66
N GLU A 112 4.69 9.09 34.92
CA GLU A 112 5.84 8.41 35.54
C GLU A 112 6.14 7.07 34.86
N ALA A 113 5.11 6.35 34.43
CA ALA A 113 5.27 5.08 33.71
C ALA A 113 5.94 5.29 32.35
N ILE A 114 5.59 6.39 31.65
CA ILE A 114 6.21 6.76 30.38
C ILE A 114 7.67 7.19 30.58
N GLU A 115 7.99 7.95 31.63
CA GLU A 115 9.37 8.27 31.98
C GLU A 115 10.21 7.03 32.29
N TYR A 116 9.62 6.07 33.01
CA TYR A 116 10.26 4.79 33.28
C TYR A 116 10.50 3.97 32.00
N ILE A 117 9.53 3.92 31.08
CA ILE A 117 9.70 3.26 29.78
C ILE A 117 10.82 3.96 28.96
N LYS A 118 10.90 5.29 28.99
CA LYS A 118 11.99 6.05 28.34
C LYS A 118 13.36 5.64 28.90
N LEU A 119 13.48 5.47 30.22
CA LEU A 119 14.70 5.00 30.88
C LEU A 119 15.05 3.55 30.49
N LEU A 120 14.06 2.66 30.39
CA LEU A 120 14.27 1.25 30.09
C LEU A 120 14.72 1.03 28.63
N VAL A 121 14.15 1.79 27.70
CA VAL A 121 14.44 1.68 26.27
C VAL A 121 15.77 2.36 25.91
N ASP A 122 16.13 3.43 26.62
CA ASP A 122 17.35 4.23 26.41
C ASP A 122 17.57 4.54 24.92
N LYS A 123 18.53 3.88 24.26
CA LYS A 123 18.97 4.16 22.89
C LYS A 123 17.92 3.94 21.80
N ARG A 124 16.82 3.24 22.06
CA ARG A 124 15.78 3.00 21.03
C ARG A 124 14.70 4.07 21.02
N TYR A 125 14.72 5.00 21.97
CA TYR A 125 13.81 6.13 22.03
C TYR A 125 14.48 7.39 21.45
N ASN A 126 13.76 8.10 20.59
CA ASN A 126 14.20 9.36 20.02
C ASN A 126 13.44 10.53 20.66
N ALA A 127 14.10 11.25 21.56
CA ALA A 127 13.52 12.38 22.27
C ALA A 127 13.05 13.54 21.38
N LYS A 128 13.60 13.70 20.17
CA LYS A 128 13.20 14.79 19.26
C LYS A 128 11.86 14.55 18.58
N GLN A 129 11.53 13.27 18.37
CA GLN A 129 10.32 12.85 17.63
C GLN A 129 9.30 12.18 18.55
N ASP A 130 9.64 11.97 19.83
CA ASP A 130 8.86 11.18 20.79
C ASP A 130 8.57 9.76 20.29
N THR A 131 9.48 9.20 19.48
CA THR A 131 9.29 7.88 18.84
C THR A 131 10.15 6.80 19.49
N LEU A 132 9.49 5.71 19.87
CA LEU A 132 10.07 4.43 20.23
C LEU A 132 10.19 3.56 18.98
N ARG A 133 11.40 3.07 18.68
CA ARG A 133 11.64 2.18 17.53
C ARG A 133 12.10 0.79 17.97
N ILE A 134 11.30 -0.23 17.70
CA ILE A 134 11.62 -1.64 17.96
C ILE A 134 11.91 -2.33 16.63
N VAL A 135 13.08 -2.94 16.49
CA VAL A 135 13.53 -3.61 15.26
C VAL A 135 13.85 -5.07 15.55
N CYS A 136 13.36 -5.98 14.70
CA CYS A 136 13.64 -7.41 14.78
C CYS A 136 14.12 -7.96 13.43
N ARG A 137 15.12 -8.85 13.48
CA ARG A 137 15.71 -9.59 12.35
C ARG A 137 16.07 -11.03 12.73
N ARG A 138 15.44 -11.57 13.79
CA ARG A 138 15.90 -12.83 14.43
C ARG A 138 15.49 -14.07 13.65
N ASN A 139 14.30 -14.05 13.06
CA ASN A 139 13.74 -15.17 12.31
C ASN A 139 13.79 -14.88 10.81
N ASN A 140 13.89 -15.91 9.98
CA ASN A 140 13.69 -15.83 8.52
C ASN A 140 12.23 -15.45 8.19
N ASN A 141 11.27 -15.93 8.99
CA ASN A 141 9.88 -15.55 8.80
C ASN A 141 9.60 -14.14 9.33
N ARG A 142 9.21 -13.24 8.42
CA ARG A 142 8.82 -11.85 8.71
C ARG A 142 7.69 -11.76 9.74
N GLU A 143 6.69 -12.63 9.66
CA GLU A 143 5.53 -12.58 10.54
C GLU A 143 5.89 -12.96 11.99
N HIS A 144 6.84 -13.88 12.17
CA HIS A 144 7.38 -14.16 13.51
C HIS A 144 8.14 -12.96 14.08
N ASN A 145 8.88 -12.23 13.24
CA ASN A 145 9.54 -10.99 13.68
C ASN A 145 8.52 -9.90 14.03
N ARG A 146 7.42 -9.80 13.29
CA ARG A 146 6.30 -8.88 13.59
C ARG A 146 5.66 -9.19 14.94
N GLN A 147 5.32 -10.45 15.19
CA GLN A 147 4.77 -10.92 16.47
C GLN A 147 5.73 -10.64 17.63
N TRP A 148 7.02 -10.87 17.43
CA TRP A 148 8.02 -10.57 18.46
C TRP A 148 8.10 -9.08 18.79
N CYS A 149 8.03 -8.19 17.79
CA CYS A 149 8.00 -6.75 18.03
C CYS A 149 6.79 -6.32 18.86
N LEU A 150 5.60 -6.88 18.57
CA LEU A 150 4.39 -6.63 19.36
C LEU A 150 4.52 -7.15 20.79
N LYS A 151 5.04 -8.36 20.95
CA LYS A 151 5.27 -8.94 22.27
C LYS A 151 6.14 -8.04 23.14
N VAL A 152 7.27 -7.57 22.61
CA VAL A 152 8.18 -6.67 23.33
C VAL A 152 7.49 -5.36 23.68
N LEU A 153 6.67 -4.81 22.79
CA LEU A 153 5.90 -3.60 23.07
C LEU A 153 4.91 -3.82 24.23
N TYR A 154 4.19 -4.93 24.25
CA TYR A 154 3.27 -5.26 25.32
C TYR A 154 3.98 -5.52 26.65
N ASP A 155 5.11 -6.22 26.62
CA ASP A 155 5.94 -6.45 27.81
C ASP A 155 6.40 -5.10 28.40
N LEU A 156 6.78 -4.11 27.56
CA LEU A 156 7.15 -2.76 28.02
C LEU A 156 5.98 -2.01 28.68
N ILE A 157 4.79 -2.09 28.09
CA ILE A 157 3.58 -1.45 28.63
C ILE A 157 3.21 -2.06 29.99
N GLN A 158 3.24 -3.40 30.08
CA GLN A 158 2.93 -4.12 31.30
C GLN A 158 3.97 -3.83 32.39
N GLU A 159 5.25 -3.78 32.03
CA GLU A 159 6.34 -3.43 32.95
C GLU A 159 6.19 -2.00 33.47
N GLY A 160 5.83 -1.05 32.61
CA GLY A 160 5.56 0.34 33.00
C GLY A 160 4.41 0.48 33.99
N ASN A 161 3.28 -0.18 33.72
CA ASN A 161 2.13 -0.18 34.62
C ASN A 161 2.38 -0.97 35.92
N ARG A 162 3.28 -1.96 35.91
CA ARG A 162 3.66 -2.70 37.12
C ARG A 162 4.43 -1.83 38.11
N GLU A 163 5.35 -1.00 37.60
CA GLU A 163 6.14 -0.10 38.45
C GLU A 163 5.32 1.12 38.89
N TYR A 164 4.57 1.71 37.96
CA TYR A 164 3.73 2.89 38.19
C TYR A 164 2.29 2.60 37.76
N PRO A 165 1.46 2.01 38.64
CA PRO A 165 0.09 1.67 38.31
C PRO A 165 -0.76 2.94 38.16
N SER A 166 -1.57 3.01 37.10
CA SER A 166 -2.55 4.07 36.88
C SER A 166 -3.99 3.55 36.91
N ASP A 167 -4.89 4.30 37.54
CA ASP A 167 -6.33 3.97 37.60
C ASP A 167 -7.01 4.07 36.21
N SER A 168 -6.44 4.86 35.31
CA SER A 168 -6.87 5.02 33.91
C SER A 168 -6.37 3.92 32.98
N TYR A 169 -5.53 3.00 33.48
CA TYR A 169 -4.94 1.96 32.65
C TYR A 169 -6.01 0.98 32.16
N SER A 170 -6.18 0.93 30.84
CA SER A 170 -7.16 0.05 30.18
C SER A 170 -6.50 -0.69 29.02
N PHE A 171 -5.45 -1.45 29.33
CA PHE A 171 -4.81 -2.33 28.37
C PHE A 171 -4.91 -3.79 28.82
N THR A 172 -5.86 -4.52 28.22
CA THR A 172 -5.94 -5.97 28.28
C THR A 172 -5.20 -6.53 27.07
N PRO A 173 -4.03 -7.19 27.24
CA PRO A 173 -3.47 -7.98 26.16
C PRO A 173 -4.41 -9.16 25.95
N ASP A 174 -5.34 -9.03 25.02
CA ASP A 174 -6.21 -10.15 24.62
C ASP A 174 -5.37 -11.12 23.77
N LEU A 175 -4.41 -11.77 24.43
CA LEU A 175 -3.66 -12.90 23.93
C LEU A 175 -4.63 -14.07 24.00
N GLY A 176 -5.46 -14.20 22.96
CA GLY A 176 -6.54 -15.16 22.82
C GLY A 176 -6.30 -16.43 23.64
N SER A 177 -6.89 -16.46 24.84
CA SER A 177 -7.16 -17.70 25.54
C SER A 177 -8.36 -18.35 24.82
N SER A 178 -8.09 -18.86 23.62
CA SER A 178 -8.96 -19.88 23.03
C SER A 178 -8.83 -21.10 23.94
N SER A 179 -9.71 -21.13 24.93
CA SER A 179 -9.95 -22.26 25.78
C SER A 179 -10.46 -23.40 24.90
N ALA A 180 -9.74 -24.53 24.95
CA ALA A 180 -10.14 -25.89 24.54
C ALA A 180 -10.70 -26.12 23.13
#